data_AF-A0A2I0CWR5-F1
#
_entry.id   AF-A0A2I0CWR5-F1
#
_cell.length_a   1.000
_cell.length_b   1.000
_cell.length_c   1.000
_cell.angle_alpha   90.00
_cell.angle_beta   90.00
_cell.angle_gamma   90.00
#
_symmetry.space_group_name_H-M   'P 1'
#
loop_
_entity.id
_entity.type
_entity.pdbx_description
1 polymer ?
#
loop_
_entity_poly.entity_id
_entity_poly.type
_entity_poly.pdbx_seq_one_letter_code
_entity_poly.pdbx_strand_id
1 'polypeptide(L)' 'MERVEKTDEEWQRLLEPQQYEVARKKGTEYAFAGKYHDWHGKGLYRCVCCGTDLFSSDDKFDS' A
#
# COMPACT_ATOMS: atom_id res chain seq x y z
N MET A 1 7.42 -16.61 2.96
CA MET A 1 7.39 -15.77 1.75
C MET A 1 8.80 -15.29 1.51
N GLU A 2 9.29 -15.37 0.28
CA GLU A 2 10.65 -14.94 -0.06
C GLU A 2 10.74 -13.41 -0.10
N ARG A 3 11.90 -12.85 0.24
CA ARG A 3 12.10 -11.40 0.23
C ARG A 3 12.12 -10.91 -1.22
N VAL A 4 11.30 -9.90 -1.53
CA VAL A 4 11.30 -9.27 -2.86
C VAL A 4 12.46 -8.28 -2.94
N GLU A 5 13.41 -8.57 -3.81
CA GLU A 5 14.55 -7.69 -4.12
C GLU A 5 14.40 -7.13 -5.53
N LYS A 6 14.45 -5.79 -5.63
CA LYS A 6 14.35 -5.00 -6.86
C LYS A 6 15.12 -3.69 -6.69
N THR A 7 15.60 -3.13 -7.78
CA THR A 7 16.23 -1.81 -7.78
C THR A 7 15.21 -0.71 -7.56
N ASP A 8 15.69 0.49 -7.25
CA ASP A 8 14.81 1.66 -7.07
C ASP A 8 14.10 2.04 -8.38
N GLU A 9 14.80 1.95 -9.51
CA GLU A 9 14.25 2.22 -10.84
C GLU A 9 13.16 1.21 -11.23
N GLU A 10 13.31 -0.05 -10.85
CA GLU A 10 12.28 -1.07 -11.05
C GLU A 10 11.02 -0.73 -10.24
N TRP A 11 11.18 -0.33 -8.98
CA TRP A 11 10.04 0.08 -8.15
C TRP A 11 9.34 1.33 -8.69
N GLN A 12 10.11 2.32 -9.15
CA GLN A 12 9.57 3.55 -9.73
C GLN A 12 8.75 3.28 -11.00
N ARG A 13 9.08 2.22 -11.76
CA ARG A 13 8.30 1.80 -12.95
C ARG A 13 7.07 0.97 -12.61
N LEU A 14 7.10 0.19 -11.53
CA LEU A 14 6.04 -0.75 -11.16
C LEU A 14 4.92 -0.10 -10.34
N LEU A 15 5.25 0.88 -9.51
CA LEU A 15 4.31 1.53 -8.59
C LEU A 15 3.75 2.81 -9.20
N GLU A 16 2.51 3.14 -8.85
CA GLU A 16 2.00 4.48 -9.13
C GLU A 16 2.85 5.53 -8.38
N PRO A 17 2.98 6.77 -8.91
CA PRO A 17 3.86 7.78 -8.30
C PRO A 17 3.64 7.97 -6.81
N GLN A 18 2.37 8.08 -6.36
CA GLN A 18 2.05 8.23 -4.94
C GLN A 18 2.41 6.99 -4.11
N GLN A 19 2.19 5.79 -4.63
CA GLN A 19 2.54 4.54 -3.96
C GLN A 19 4.05 4.41 -3.78
N TYR A 20 4.83 4.80 -4.79
CA TYR A 20 6.29 4.82 -4.72
C TYR A 20 6.79 5.83 -3.68
N GLU A 21 6.28 7.06 -3.70
CA GLU A 21 6.64 8.08 -2.71
C GLU A 21 6.35 7.62 -1.27
N VAL A 22 5.16 7.04 -1.02
CA VAL A 22 4.79 6.54 0.31
C VAL A 22 5.62 5.30 0.70
N ALA A 23 5.61 4.25 -0.11
CA ALA A 23 6.18 2.95 0.27
C ALA A 23 7.71 2.88 0.19
N ARG A 24 8.36 3.69 -0.66
CA ARG A 24 9.82 3.64 -0.88
C ARG A 24 10.54 4.87 -0.34
N LYS A 25 9.93 6.05 -0.39
CA LYS A 25 10.53 7.31 0.08
C LYS A 25 10.03 7.79 1.44
N LYS A 26 9.22 6.98 2.13
CA LYS A 26 8.65 7.30 3.45
C LYS A 26 7.77 8.56 3.43
N GLY A 27 7.13 8.83 2.30
CA GLY A 27 6.12 9.88 2.18
C GLY A 27 4.84 9.52 2.93
N THR A 28 3.97 10.52 3.09
CA THR A 28 2.63 10.37 3.67
C THR A 28 1.63 10.98 2.70
N GLU A 29 0.54 10.26 2.42
CA GLU A 29 -0.54 10.81 1.61
C GLU A 29 -1.25 11.98 2.31
N TYR A 30 -1.93 12.84 1.53
CA TYR A 30 -2.76 13.88 2.12
C TYR A 30 -3.94 13.27 2.89
N ALA A 31 -4.35 13.96 3.95
CA ALA A 31 -5.47 13.52 4.77
C ALA A 31 -6.71 13.26 3.91
N PHE A 32 -7.37 12.14 4.16
CA PHE A 32 -8.62 11.71 3.51
C PHE A 32 -8.53 11.46 2.00
N ALA A 33 -7.34 11.50 1.39
CA ALA A 33 -7.15 11.29 -0.05
C ALA A 33 -6.90 9.82 -0.43
N GLY A 34 -6.61 8.95 0.55
CA GLY A 34 -6.30 7.54 0.31
C GLY A 34 -7.48 6.79 -0.31
N LYS A 35 -7.21 6.02 -1.38
CA LYS A 35 -8.22 5.23 -2.11
C LYS A 35 -9.09 4.34 -1.20
N TYR A 36 -8.52 3.82 -0.12
CA TYR A 36 -9.19 2.92 0.80
C TYR A 36 -9.62 3.56 2.11
N HIS A 37 -9.50 4.89 2.25
CA HIS A 37 -9.88 5.61 3.47
C HIS A 37 -11.35 5.32 3.83
N ASP A 38 -12.27 5.54 2.89
CA ASP A 38 -13.72 5.33 3.08
C ASP A 38 -14.22 4.02 2.45
N TRP A 39 -13.35 3.02 2.30
CA TRP A 39 -13.75 1.73 1.78
C TRP A 39 -14.16 0.79 2.92
N HIS A 40 -15.35 0.20 2.79
CA HIS A 40 -15.99 -0.68 3.80
C HIS A 40 -16.40 -2.05 3.23
N GLY A 41 -15.86 -2.43 2.08
CA GLY A 41 -16.11 -3.74 1.48
C GLY A 41 -15.42 -4.86 2.27
N LYS A 42 -15.72 -6.11 1.91
CA LYS A 42 -15.02 -7.29 2.44
C LYS A 42 -13.79 -7.62 1.58
N GLY A 43 -12.66 -7.89 2.21
CA GLY A 43 -11.42 -8.20 1.51
C GLY A 43 -10.18 -8.23 2.42
N LEU A 44 -9.02 -8.26 1.78
CA LEU A 44 -7.73 -8.37 2.45
C LEU A 44 -6.77 -7.32 1.88
N TYR A 45 -6.20 -6.51 2.76
CA TYR A 45 -5.20 -5.51 2.42
C TYR A 45 -3.84 -6.17 2.29
N ARG A 46 -3.20 -5.94 1.14
CA ARG A 46 -1.88 -6.49 0.81
C ARG A 46 -0.86 -5.38 0.66
N CYS A 47 0.39 -5.68 1.02
CA CYS A 47 1.50 -4.80 0.72
C CYS A 47 1.59 -4.56 -0.79
N VAL A 48 1.53 -3.30 -1.22
CA VAL A 48 1.60 -2.94 -2.65
C VAL A 48 2.95 -3.32 -3.29
N CYS A 49 4.02 -3.48 -2.49
CA CYS A 49 5.32 -3.89 -3.00
C CYS A 49 5.44 -5.40 -3.17
N CYS A 50 5.24 -6.17 -2.10
CA CYS A 50 5.55 -7.61 -2.09
C CYS A 50 4.32 -8.52 -2.08
N GLY A 51 3.10 -7.97 -2.03
CA GLY A 51 1.86 -8.73 -2.06
C GLY A 51 1.56 -9.51 -0.78
N THR A 52 2.37 -9.39 0.27
CA THR A 52 2.12 -10.02 1.57
C THR A 52 0.81 -9.51 2.15
N ASP A 53 -0.02 -10.41 2.65
CA ASP A 53 -1.26 -10.09 3.37
C ASP A 53 -0.94 -9.38 4.69
N LEU A 54 -1.60 -8.25 4.95
CA LEU A 54 -1.35 -7.41 6.12
C LEU A 54 -2.56 -7.31 7.05
N PHE A 55 -3.72 -6.92 6.52
CA PHE A 55 -4.91 -6.62 7.34
C PHE A 55 -6.17 -7.18 6.70
N SER A 56 -7.07 -7.75 7.51
CA SER A 56 -8.43 -8.08 7.08
C SER A 56 -9.30 -6.82 7.07
N SER A 57 -10.25 -6.73 6.14
CA SER A 57 -11.31 -5.73 6.22
C SER A 57 -12.16 -5.83 7.48
N ASP A 58 -12.19 -7.00 8.11
CA ASP A 58 -12.95 -7.23 9.36
C ASP A 58 -12.37 -6.44 10.54
N ASP A 59 -11.08 -6.11 10.48
CA ASP A 59 -10.38 -5.35 11.53
C ASP A 59 -10.34 -3.84 11.24
N LYS A 60 -10.88 -3.38 10.10
CA LYS A 60 -10.92 -1.94 9.76
C LYS A 60 -11.99 -1.22 10.58
N PHE A 61 -11.62 -0.06 11.11
CA PHE A 61 -12.53 0.89 11.77
C PHE A 61 -12.20 2.32 11.32
N ASP A 62 -13.13 3.24 11.54
CA ASP A 62 -12.92 4.67 11.25
C ASP A 62 -12.36 5.36 12.50
N SER A 63 -11.16 5.94 12.37
CA SER A 63 -10.35 6.54 13.45
C SER A 63 -10.32 8.06 13.40
#